data_AF-A0A6D2JI86-F1
#
_entry.id   AF-A0A6D2JI86-F1
#
_cell.length_a   1.000
_cell.length_b   1.000
_cell.length_c   1.000
_cell.angle_alpha   90.00
_cell.angle_beta   90.00
_cell.angle_gamma   90.00
#
_symmetry.space_group_name_H-M   'P 1'
#
loop_
_entity.id
_entity.type
_entity.pdbx_description
1 polymer ?
#
loop_
_entity_poly.entity_id
_entity_poly.type
_entity_poly.pdbx_seq_one_letter_code
_entity_poly.pdbx_strand_id
1 'polypeptide(L)'
;MQNHNFEIKLGMINLVQNKMFHGLPSEDPIDHLDEFDRLCDLTKINGVSEDAIKLRLFPMSLADKAHQWEKSLPHGTITTWDEWKKAFLAKFFSTGRTAKLRSEISSFIQRNNETFAEAWKRFKSYTSQCPQHGFNNESLISTLYRGCLPRYREMLDTASNGNFLNQDVDDGWQLVENIANSNGSYGEEYDRTNRSSTHHSIESDKKLRKDVKALNEKLDKLINPPTAPACTFTRE
;
A
#
# COMPACT_ATOMS: atom_id res chain seq x y z
N MET A 1 28.82 -34.62 2.62
CA MET A 1 27.87 -34.24 3.68
C MET A 1 28.65 -34.20 4.99
N GLN A 2 29.06 -33.01 5.45
CA GLN A 2 29.70 -32.89 6.76
C GLN A 2 28.60 -32.92 7.83
N ASN A 3 28.44 -34.07 8.48
CA ASN A 3 27.65 -34.19 9.71
C ASN A 3 28.41 -33.48 10.83
N HIS A 4 28.20 -32.18 10.98
CA HIS A 4 28.45 -31.52 12.25
C HIS A 4 27.35 -31.98 13.21
N ASN A 5 27.69 -32.94 14.05
CA ASN A 5 26.80 -33.52 15.04
C ASN A 5 26.60 -32.51 16.18
N PHE A 6 25.89 -31.41 15.91
CA PHE A 6 25.51 -30.42 16.91
C PHE A 6 24.10 -30.70 17.40
N GLU A 7 23.86 -30.41 18.68
CA GLU A 7 22.57 -30.57 19.33
C GLU A 7 21.84 -29.24 19.37
N ILE A 8 20.60 -29.24 18.89
CA ILE A 8 19.69 -28.10 19.02
C ILE A 8 18.95 -28.25 20.34
N LYS A 9 19.06 -27.25 21.22
CA LYS A 9 18.39 -27.25 22.51
C LYS A 9 16.87 -27.32 22.33
N LEU A 10 16.20 -28.16 23.12
CA LEU A 10 14.74 -28.32 23.12
C LEU A 10 14.00 -26.98 23.29
N GLY A 11 14.53 -26.06 24.09
CA GLY A 11 13.96 -24.72 24.25
C GLY A 11 13.87 -23.94 22.93
N MET A 12 14.85 -24.11 22.03
CA MET A 12 14.83 -23.46 20.72
C MET A 12 13.82 -24.12 19.78
N ILE A 13 13.72 -25.45 19.84
CA ILE A 13 12.70 -26.21 19.10
C ILE A 13 11.30 -25.71 19.49
N ASN A 14 11.04 -25.58 20.80
CA ASN A 14 9.76 -25.08 21.30
C ASN A 14 9.48 -23.64 20.85
N LEU A 15 10.49 -22.76 20.83
CA LEU A 15 10.32 -21.37 20.36
C LEU A 15 9.89 -21.32 18.90
N VAL A 16 10.57 -22.09 18.03
CA VAL A 16 10.23 -22.19 16.60
C VAL A 16 8.85 -22.81 16.40
N GLN A 17 8.49 -23.81 17.20
CA GLN A 17 7.17 -24.47 17.15
C GLN A 17 6.02 -23.62 17.72
N ASN A 18 6.29 -22.55 18.47
CA ASN A 18 5.24 -21.65 18.95
C ASN A 18 4.67 -20.74 17.83
N LYS A 19 5.40 -20.60 16.72
CA LYS A 19 5.06 -19.75 15.57
C LYS A 19 5.11 -20.56 14.29
N MET A 20 4.39 -21.67 14.25
CA MET A 20 4.37 -22.51 13.06
C MET A 20 3.61 -21.87 11.91
N PHE A 21 4.14 -22.06 10.70
CA PHE A 21 3.49 -21.67 9.46
C PHE A 21 2.73 -22.86 8.87
N HIS A 22 1.43 -22.71 8.68
CA HIS A 22 0.54 -23.80 8.27
C HIS A 22 0.31 -23.85 6.75
N GLY A 23 0.63 -22.75 6.05
CA GLY A 23 0.34 -22.57 4.62
C GLY A 23 -1.09 -22.11 4.37
N LEU A 24 -1.66 -21.32 5.27
CA LEU A 24 -3.00 -20.73 5.14
C LEU A 24 -2.95 -19.43 4.32
N PRO A 25 -4.04 -19.08 3.60
CA PRO A 25 -4.10 -17.82 2.84
C PRO A 25 -3.95 -16.54 3.67
N SER A 26 -4.22 -16.62 4.98
CA SER A 26 -4.10 -15.50 5.93
C SER A 26 -2.70 -15.32 6.51
N GLU A 27 -1.82 -16.31 6.36
CA GLU A 27 -0.45 -16.24 6.86
C GLU A 27 0.43 -15.53 5.82
N ASP A 28 1.38 -14.72 6.27
CA ASP A 28 2.37 -14.09 5.40
C ASP A 28 3.69 -14.88 5.42
N PRO A 29 4.11 -15.47 4.29
CA PRO A 29 5.40 -16.17 4.21
C PRO A 29 6.61 -15.28 4.52
N ILE A 30 6.52 -13.98 4.23
CA ILE A 30 7.63 -13.04 4.48
C ILE A 30 7.76 -12.78 5.98
N ASP A 31 6.65 -12.45 6.65
CA ASP A 31 6.65 -12.24 8.11
C ASP A 31 7.13 -13.49 8.87
N HIS A 32 6.78 -14.69 8.37
CA HIS A 32 7.28 -15.94 8.95
C HIS A 32 8.80 -16.09 8.83
N LEU A 33 9.36 -15.76 7.66
CA LEU A 33 10.81 -15.81 7.45
C LEU A 33 11.54 -14.80 8.35
N ASP A 34 11.03 -13.58 8.45
CA ASP A 34 11.64 -12.51 9.27
C ASP A 34 11.63 -12.87 10.76
N GLU A 35 10.52 -13.43 11.27
CA GLU A 35 10.42 -13.89 12.66
C GLU A 35 11.33 -15.10 12.91
N PHE A 36 11.40 -16.03 11.96
CA PHE A 36 12.29 -17.19 12.07
C PHE A 36 13.77 -16.79 12.08
N ASP A 37 14.18 -15.87 11.20
CA ASP A 37 15.54 -15.33 11.19
C ASP A 37 15.86 -14.66 12.54
N ARG A 38 14.95 -13.84 13.08
CA ARG A 38 15.08 -13.25 14.43
C ARG A 38 15.25 -14.27 15.54
N LEU A 39 14.49 -15.37 15.52
CA LEU A 39 14.62 -16.44 16.51
C LEU A 39 15.97 -17.15 16.41
N CYS A 40 16.45 -17.37 15.19
CA CYS A 40 17.75 -18.00 14.93
C CYS A 40 18.93 -17.11 15.35
N ASP A 41 18.82 -15.77 15.23
CA ASP A 41 19.84 -14.81 15.67
C ASP A 41 20.14 -14.91 17.18
N LEU A 42 19.17 -15.37 17.98
CA LEU A 42 19.32 -15.61 19.42
C LEU A 42 20.16 -16.86 19.72
N THR A 43 20.43 -17.70 18.72
CA THR A 43 21.25 -18.91 18.87
C THR A 43 22.60 -18.77 18.23
N LYS A 44 23.64 -18.96 19.06
CA LYS A 44 25.01 -19.16 18.57
C LYS A 44 25.54 -20.47 19.11
N ILE A 45 26.00 -21.33 18.20
CA ILE A 45 26.67 -22.59 18.53
C ILE A 45 28.09 -22.48 18.01
N ASN A 46 29.08 -22.57 18.90
CA ASN A 46 30.48 -22.46 18.52
C ASN A 46 30.85 -23.53 17.49
N GLY A 47 31.44 -23.09 16.37
CA GLY A 47 31.92 -23.99 15.31
C GLY A 47 30.84 -24.52 14.36
N VAL A 48 29.62 -24.00 14.41
CA VAL A 48 28.52 -24.33 13.48
C VAL A 48 28.13 -23.08 12.69
N SER A 49 27.95 -23.21 11.37
CA SER A 49 27.44 -22.09 10.57
C SER A 49 25.98 -21.80 10.91
N GLU A 50 25.61 -20.53 10.88
CA GLU A 50 24.23 -20.08 11.07
C GLU A 50 23.28 -20.75 10.07
N ASP A 51 23.70 -20.86 8.81
CA ASP A 51 23.00 -21.61 7.78
C ASP A 51 22.70 -23.05 8.22
N ALA A 52 23.67 -23.79 8.76
CA ALA A 52 23.43 -25.17 9.19
C ALA A 52 22.38 -25.27 10.30
N ILE A 53 22.32 -24.28 11.20
CA ILE A 53 21.29 -24.20 12.26
C ILE A 53 19.93 -23.94 11.62
N LYS A 54 19.82 -22.93 10.75
CA LYS A 54 18.57 -22.55 10.06
C LYS A 54 18.02 -23.70 9.21
N LEU A 55 18.88 -24.36 8.44
CA LEU A 55 18.54 -25.54 7.63
C LEU A 55 17.89 -26.66 8.45
N ARG A 56 18.33 -26.85 9.70
CA ARG A 56 17.84 -27.91 10.57
C ARG A 56 16.61 -27.52 11.37
N LEU A 57 16.47 -26.24 11.72
CA LEU A 57 15.34 -25.70 12.48
C LEU A 57 14.13 -25.39 11.61
N PHE A 58 14.33 -24.89 10.39
CA PHE A 58 13.24 -24.37 9.57
C PHE A 58 12.13 -25.39 9.29
N PRO A 59 12.41 -26.67 8.99
CA PRO A 59 11.36 -27.68 8.84
C PRO A 59 10.48 -27.87 10.09
N MET A 60 11.03 -27.59 11.29
CA MET A 60 10.30 -27.66 12.55
C MET A 60 9.36 -26.46 12.76
N SER A 61 9.51 -25.40 11.98
CA SER A 61 8.63 -24.23 11.94
C SER A 61 7.40 -24.42 11.04
N LEU A 62 7.31 -25.52 10.31
CA LEU A 62 6.26 -25.75 9.30
C LEU A 62 5.22 -26.75 9.82
N ALA A 63 3.94 -26.43 9.62
CA ALA A 63 2.79 -27.26 9.94
C ALA A 63 1.94 -27.56 8.69
N ASP A 64 1.03 -28.53 8.81
CA ASP A 64 -0.01 -28.83 7.83
C ASP A 64 0.45 -28.82 6.36
N LYS A 65 -0.05 -27.88 5.55
CA LYS A 65 0.25 -27.81 4.11
C LYS A 65 1.71 -27.46 3.87
N ALA A 66 2.30 -26.65 4.74
CA ALA A 66 3.71 -26.29 4.66
C ALA A 66 4.62 -27.47 4.96
N HIS A 67 4.29 -28.24 6.01
CA HIS A 67 5.02 -29.45 6.35
C HIS A 67 4.87 -30.55 5.29
N GLN A 68 3.67 -30.70 4.71
CA GLN A 68 3.45 -31.63 3.60
C GLN A 68 4.27 -31.27 2.35
N TRP A 69 4.35 -29.98 2.03
CA TRP A 69 5.19 -29.52 0.93
C TRP A 69 6.68 -29.77 1.20
N GLU A 70 7.15 -29.50 2.42
CA GLU A 70 8.55 -29.78 2.80
C GLU A 70 8.90 -31.25 2.57
N LYS A 71 8.05 -32.17 3.05
CA LYS A 71 8.20 -33.61 2.82
C LYS A 71 8.17 -34.05 1.35
N SER A 72 7.60 -33.22 0.47
CA SER A 72 7.55 -33.50 -0.97
C SER A 72 8.82 -33.08 -1.72
N LEU A 73 9.72 -32.32 -1.10
CA LEU A 73 10.96 -31.88 -1.72
C LEU A 73 11.94 -33.05 -1.88
N PRO A 74 12.65 -33.16 -3.02
CA PRO A 74 13.65 -34.21 -3.18
C PRO A 74 14.81 -34.01 -2.19
N HIS A 75 15.31 -35.10 -1.63
CA HIS A 75 16.45 -35.04 -0.70
C HIS A 75 17.68 -34.40 -1.35
N GLY A 76 18.33 -33.49 -0.64
CA GLY A 76 19.53 -32.80 -1.11
C GLY A 76 19.28 -31.67 -2.12
N THR A 77 18.03 -31.33 -2.43
CA THR A 77 17.69 -30.20 -3.32
C THR A 77 18.03 -28.85 -2.71
N ILE A 78 17.93 -28.75 -1.38
CA ILE A 78 18.16 -27.50 -0.66
C ILE A 78 19.33 -27.72 0.30
N THR A 79 20.39 -26.96 0.10
CA THR A 79 21.66 -27.08 0.82
C THR A 79 22.10 -25.79 1.50
N THR A 80 21.45 -24.67 1.19
CA THR A 80 21.71 -23.34 1.76
C THR A 80 20.43 -22.69 2.28
N TRP A 81 20.57 -21.73 3.19
CA TRP A 81 19.40 -21.00 3.71
C TRP A 81 18.71 -20.18 2.60
N ASP A 82 19.49 -19.62 1.67
CA ASP A 82 18.95 -18.86 0.54
C ASP A 82 18.08 -19.71 -0.40
N GLU A 83 18.51 -20.94 -0.69
CA GLU A 83 17.71 -21.90 -1.48
C GLU A 83 16.40 -22.25 -0.76
N TRP A 84 16.41 -22.37 0.58
CA TRP A 84 15.19 -22.56 1.38
C TRP A 84 14.22 -21.39 1.23
N LYS A 85 14.70 -20.16 1.43
CA LYS A 85 13.87 -18.96 1.30
C LYS A 85 13.25 -18.88 -0.09
N LYS A 86 14.05 -19.10 -1.13
CA LYS A 86 13.58 -19.11 -2.53
C LYS A 86 12.50 -20.17 -2.77
N ALA A 87 12.73 -21.41 -2.34
CA ALA A 87 11.77 -22.50 -2.54
C ALA A 87 10.46 -22.26 -1.76
N PHE A 88 10.58 -21.80 -0.51
CA PHE A 88 9.46 -21.50 0.38
C PHE A 88 8.59 -20.37 -0.16
N LEU A 89 9.22 -19.26 -0.55
CA LEU A 89 8.50 -18.14 -1.18
C LEU A 89 7.91 -18.56 -2.52
N ALA A 90 8.62 -19.31 -3.37
CA ALA A 90 8.05 -19.78 -4.62
C ALA A 90 6.79 -20.65 -4.43
N LYS A 91 6.71 -21.41 -3.33
CA LYS A 91 5.56 -22.27 -3.02
C LYS A 91 4.40 -21.52 -2.36
N PHE A 92 4.66 -20.79 -1.29
CA PHE A 92 3.62 -20.22 -0.42
C PHE A 92 3.33 -18.76 -0.72
N PHE A 93 4.27 -18.06 -1.34
CA PHE A 93 3.98 -16.77 -1.93
C PHE A 93 3.28 -17.01 -3.28
N SER A 94 1.96 -17.22 -3.21
CA SER A 94 1.17 -17.68 -4.35
C SER A 94 1.48 -16.90 -5.64
N THR A 95 1.58 -17.61 -6.77
CA THR A 95 1.66 -17.00 -8.11
C THR A 95 0.54 -15.99 -8.34
N GLY A 96 -0.64 -16.20 -7.76
CA GLY A 96 -1.75 -15.25 -7.74
C GLY A 96 -1.45 -13.96 -6.98
N ARG A 97 -0.86 -14.02 -5.77
CA ARG A 97 -0.45 -12.81 -5.01
C ARG A 97 0.69 -12.09 -5.73
N THR A 98 1.66 -12.82 -6.26
CA THR A 98 2.74 -12.27 -7.10
C THR A 98 2.17 -11.58 -8.34
N ALA A 99 1.28 -12.23 -9.09
CA ALA A 99 0.65 -11.67 -10.28
C ALA A 99 -0.19 -10.44 -9.95
N LYS A 100 -0.95 -10.48 -8.86
CA LYS A 100 -1.71 -9.32 -8.37
C LYS A 100 -0.78 -8.16 -8.03
N LEU A 101 0.25 -8.37 -7.21
CA LEU A 101 1.20 -7.31 -6.84
C LEU A 101 1.96 -6.78 -8.06
N ARG A 102 2.37 -7.64 -8.99
CA ARG A 102 2.96 -7.22 -10.27
C ARG A 102 1.99 -6.36 -11.08
N SER A 103 0.71 -6.73 -11.12
CA SER A 103 -0.33 -5.92 -11.75
C SER A 103 -0.43 -4.56 -11.07
N GLU A 104 -0.59 -4.51 -9.74
CA GLU A 104 -0.71 -3.27 -8.96
C GLU A 104 0.51 -2.35 -9.11
N ILE A 105 1.73 -2.91 -9.20
CA ILE A 105 2.95 -2.16 -9.52
C ILE A 105 2.84 -1.59 -10.93
N SER A 106 2.60 -2.44 -11.94
CA SER A 106 2.61 -2.02 -13.36
C SER A 106 1.48 -1.07 -13.76
N SER A 107 0.32 -1.18 -13.10
CA SER A 107 -0.86 -0.34 -13.33
C SER A 107 -1.01 0.73 -12.25
N PHE A 108 0.08 1.09 -11.57
CA PHE A 108 0.01 2.06 -10.49
C PHE A 108 -0.48 3.41 -11.01
N ILE A 109 -1.51 3.93 -10.35
CA ILE A 109 -2.04 5.27 -10.57
C ILE A 109 -2.31 5.88 -9.19
N GLN A 110 -1.87 7.12 -8.99
CA GLN A 110 -2.23 7.90 -7.82
C GLN A 110 -3.71 8.26 -7.87
N ARG A 111 -4.42 8.01 -6.78
CA ARG A 111 -5.85 8.31 -6.65
C ARG A 111 -6.05 9.81 -6.42
N ASN A 112 -7.17 10.35 -6.90
CA ASN A 112 -7.46 11.78 -6.73
C ASN A 112 -7.66 12.20 -5.26
N ASN A 113 -7.99 11.25 -4.38
CA ASN A 113 -8.26 11.47 -2.97
C ASN A 113 -7.11 11.09 -2.05
N GLU A 114 -5.92 10.76 -2.59
CA GLU A 114 -4.74 10.48 -1.79
C GLU A 114 -3.64 11.51 -2.08
N THR A 115 -2.96 11.92 -1.02
CA THR A 115 -1.76 12.75 -1.11
C THR A 115 -0.62 11.99 -1.79
N PHE A 116 0.40 12.70 -2.27
CA PHE A 116 1.58 12.01 -2.84
C PHE A 116 2.29 11.15 -1.81
N ALA A 117 2.34 11.56 -0.55
CA ALA A 117 2.92 10.78 0.53
C ALA A 117 2.19 9.43 0.74
N GLU A 118 0.85 9.44 0.69
CA GLU A 118 0.03 8.22 0.79
C GLU A 118 0.21 7.32 -0.44
N ALA A 119 0.19 7.91 -1.64
CA ALA A 119 0.46 7.20 -2.89
C ALA A 119 1.83 6.52 -2.87
N TRP A 120 2.85 7.25 -2.41
CA TRP A 120 4.22 6.75 -2.28
C TRP A 120 4.32 5.60 -1.28
N LYS A 121 3.73 5.75 -0.09
CA LYS A 121 3.66 4.66 0.91
C LYS A 121 2.97 3.42 0.35
N ARG A 122 1.90 3.59 -0.41
CA ARG A 122 1.18 2.49 -1.07
C ARG A 122 2.04 1.80 -2.12
N PHE A 123 2.77 2.54 -2.94
CA PHE A 123 3.69 1.98 -3.92
C PHE A 123 4.84 1.20 -3.27
N LYS A 124 5.46 1.76 -2.21
CA LYS A 124 6.47 1.06 -1.39
C LYS A 124 5.95 -0.25 -0.83
N SER A 125 4.69 -0.24 -0.36
CA SER A 125 4.06 -1.45 0.17
C SER A 125 3.93 -2.57 -0.87
N TYR A 126 3.69 -2.26 -2.15
CA TYR A 126 3.61 -3.29 -3.19
C TYR A 126 4.96 -3.94 -3.50
N THR A 127 6.01 -3.12 -3.56
CA THR A 127 7.37 -3.60 -3.85
C THR A 127 7.96 -4.38 -2.68
N SER A 128 7.73 -3.93 -1.44
CA SER A 128 8.19 -4.66 -0.24
C SER A 128 7.47 -6.00 -0.06
N GLN A 129 6.19 -6.08 -0.40
CA GLN A 129 5.42 -7.32 -0.31
C GLN A 129 5.76 -8.32 -1.41
N CYS A 130 6.47 -7.95 -2.48
CA CYS A 130 6.76 -8.86 -3.60
C CYS A 130 8.24 -8.84 -3.99
N PRO A 131 9.16 -9.42 -3.18
CA PRO A 131 10.60 -9.41 -3.50
C PRO A 131 10.95 -9.98 -4.89
N GLN A 132 10.12 -10.91 -5.39
CA GLN A 132 10.22 -11.53 -6.71
C GLN A 132 9.39 -10.84 -7.82
N HIS A 133 9.10 -9.54 -7.66
CA HIS A 133 8.29 -8.79 -8.64
C HIS A 133 8.94 -8.67 -10.02
N GLY A 134 10.28 -8.78 -10.12
CA GLY A 134 11.01 -8.83 -11.40
C GLY A 134 11.06 -7.51 -12.19
N PHE A 135 10.91 -6.39 -11.49
CA PHE A 135 11.08 -5.04 -12.04
C PHE A 135 12.43 -4.51 -11.55
N ASN A 136 13.20 -3.85 -12.42
CA ASN A 136 14.38 -3.12 -11.98
C ASN A 136 14.00 -1.73 -11.43
N ASN A 137 14.94 -1.07 -10.75
CA ASN A 137 14.69 0.23 -10.13
C ASN A 137 14.26 1.30 -11.14
N GLU A 138 14.83 1.30 -12.36
CA GLU A 138 14.42 2.19 -13.46
C GLU A 138 12.94 2.01 -13.86
N SER A 139 12.49 0.75 -13.99
CA SER A 139 11.09 0.45 -14.33
C SER A 139 10.16 0.88 -13.21
N LEU A 140 10.55 0.66 -11.94
CA LEU A 140 9.76 1.05 -10.78
C LEU A 140 9.59 2.57 -10.71
N ILE A 141 10.68 3.32 -10.85
CA ILE A 141 10.64 4.78 -10.74
C ILE A 141 9.89 5.43 -11.91
N SER A 142 10.05 4.90 -13.12
CA SER A 142 9.26 5.32 -14.30
C SER A 142 7.78 5.02 -14.12
N THR A 143 7.43 3.87 -13.54
CA THR A 143 6.03 3.50 -13.29
C THR A 143 5.40 4.43 -12.26
N LEU A 144 6.11 4.72 -11.16
CA LEU A 144 5.67 5.70 -10.17
C LEU A 144 5.44 7.06 -10.83
N TYR A 145 6.44 7.60 -11.52
CA TYR A 145 6.36 8.91 -12.18
C TYR A 145 5.14 8.99 -13.10
N ARG A 146 4.95 8.01 -13.99
CA ARG A 146 3.81 7.97 -14.94
C ARG A 146 2.46 7.84 -14.24
N GLY A 147 2.41 7.15 -13.11
CA GLY A 147 1.20 6.95 -12.31
C GLY A 147 0.81 8.14 -11.45
N CYS A 148 1.74 9.06 -11.14
CA CYS A 148 1.49 10.22 -10.29
C CYS A 148 0.64 11.30 -10.99
N LEU A 149 -0.08 12.08 -10.18
CA LEU A 149 -0.90 13.18 -10.70
C LEU A 149 0.00 14.21 -11.42
N PRO A 150 -0.50 14.89 -12.47
CA PRO A 150 0.30 15.81 -13.30
C PRO A 150 1.13 16.81 -12.49
N ARG A 151 0.55 17.39 -11.43
CA ARG A 151 1.23 18.35 -10.54
C ARG A 151 2.50 17.79 -9.89
N TYR A 152 2.49 16.51 -9.50
CA TYR A 152 3.64 15.88 -8.86
C TYR A 152 4.69 15.50 -9.90
N ARG A 153 4.28 15.17 -11.13
CA ARG A 153 5.21 15.01 -12.26
C ARG A 153 5.94 16.31 -12.57
N GLU A 154 5.22 17.42 -12.68
CA GLU A 154 5.80 18.75 -12.91
C GLU A 154 6.75 19.16 -11.78
N MET A 155 6.41 18.85 -10.52
CA MET A 155 7.28 19.13 -9.37
C MET A 155 8.55 18.27 -9.40
N LEU A 156 8.44 16.98 -9.74
CA LEU A 156 9.58 16.08 -9.94
C LEU A 156 10.49 16.59 -11.07
N ASP A 157 9.92 16.94 -12.22
CA ASP A 157 10.63 17.49 -13.38
C ASP A 157 11.36 18.81 -13.03
N THR A 158 10.68 19.71 -12.33
CA THR A 158 11.25 20.99 -11.88
C THR A 158 12.42 20.78 -10.92
N ALA A 159 12.26 19.90 -9.93
CA ALA A 159 13.31 19.62 -8.95
C ALA A 159 14.50 18.86 -9.55
N SER A 160 14.29 18.14 -10.66
CA SER A 160 15.33 17.49 -11.47
C SER A 160 15.94 18.39 -12.54
N ASN A 161 15.64 19.70 -12.54
CA ASN A 161 16.14 20.68 -13.50
C ASN A 161 15.81 20.32 -14.97
N GLY A 162 14.64 19.71 -15.20
CA GLY A 162 14.20 19.30 -16.53
C GLY A 162 13.39 18.02 -16.50
N ASN A 163 13.89 16.96 -17.11
CA ASN A 163 13.19 15.67 -17.18
C ASN A 163 13.65 14.78 -16.02
N PHE A 164 12.74 14.47 -15.10
CA PHE A 164 12.97 13.59 -13.96
C PHE A 164 13.51 12.21 -14.38
N LEU A 165 12.99 11.64 -15.48
CA LEU A 165 13.40 10.30 -15.94
C LEU A 165 14.81 10.24 -16.54
N ASN A 166 15.48 11.38 -16.73
CA ASN A 166 16.88 11.43 -17.18
C ASN A 166 17.86 11.47 -16.01
N GLN A 167 17.40 11.59 -14.77
CA GLN A 167 18.27 11.59 -13.61
C GLN A 167 18.79 10.18 -13.30
N ASP A 168 19.86 10.14 -12.51
CA ASP A 168 20.28 8.90 -11.88
C ASP A 168 19.15 8.34 -11.01
N VAL A 169 19.03 7.01 -10.99
CA VAL A 169 17.93 6.31 -10.34
C VAL A 169 17.94 6.54 -8.82
N ASP A 170 19.12 6.59 -8.20
CA ASP A 170 19.25 6.78 -6.76
C ASP A 170 18.89 8.22 -6.37
N ASP A 171 19.35 9.21 -7.16
CA ASP A 171 18.95 10.62 -7.01
C ASP A 171 17.44 10.79 -7.18
N GLY A 172 16.86 10.09 -8.17
CA GLY A 172 15.42 10.09 -8.42
C GLY A 172 14.61 9.55 -7.23
N TRP A 173 15.06 8.44 -6.63
CA TRP A 173 14.41 7.89 -5.42
C TRP A 173 14.50 8.84 -4.25
N GLN A 174 15.66 9.48 -4.06
CA GLN A 174 15.84 10.47 -3.00
C GLN A 174 14.90 11.66 -3.19
N LEU A 175 14.73 12.13 -4.43
CA LEU A 175 13.81 13.22 -4.73
C LEU A 175 12.35 12.86 -4.48
N VAL A 176 11.92 11.65 -4.85
CA VAL A 176 10.58 11.12 -4.53
C VAL A 176 10.34 11.11 -3.02
N GLU A 177 11.30 10.59 -2.25
CA GLU A 177 11.20 10.54 -0.78
C GLU A 177 11.16 11.95 -0.18
N ASN A 178 11.97 12.88 -0.69
CA ASN A 178 11.97 14.28 -0.28
C ASN A 178 10.62 14.94 -0.53
N ILE A 179 10.05 14.79 -1.73
CA ILE A 179 8.74 15.34 -2.08
C ILE A 179 7.62 14.72 -1.23
N ALA A 180 7.68 13.41 -0.98
CA ALA A 180 6.71 12.76 -0.11
C ALA A 180 6.76 13.27 1.33
N ASN A 181 7.95 13.61 1.83
CA ASN A 181 8.14 14.14 3.19
C ASN A 181 7.90 15.65 3.29
N SER A 182 8.12 16.42 2.22
CA SER A 182 7.93 17.87 2.18
C SER A 182 6.48 18.30 1.96
N ASN A 183 5.58 17.36 1.62
CA ASN A 183 4.19 17.65 1.27
C ASN A 183 3.32 18.19 2.43
N GLY A 184 3.90 18.38 3.63
CA GLY A 184 3.29 19.17 4.71
C GLY A 184 3.53 20.69 4.62
N SER A 185 4.43 21.16 3.75
CA SER A 185 4.80 22.59 3.67
C SER A 185 4.37 23.32 2.40
N TYR A 186 3.98 22.61 1.33
CA TYR A 186 3.75 23.21 0.01
C TYR A 186 2.32 23.08 -0.54
N GLY A 187 1.35 22.55 0.22
CA GLY A 187 0.09 22.15 -0.42
C GLY A 187 -1.18 22.04 0.42
N GLU A 188 -1.24 22.46 1.69
CA GLU A 188 -2.52 22.43 2.42
C GLU A 188 -3.55 23.44 1.87
N GLU A 189 -3.10 24.51 1.20
CA GLU A 189 -4.00 25.55 0.70
C GLU A 189 -4.60 25.24 -0.68
N TYR A 190 -3.94 24.39 -1.47
CA TYR A 190 -4.37 24.04 -2.83
C TYR A 190 -5.07 22.68 -2.93
N ASP A 191 -5.01 21.82 -1.91
CA ASP A 191 -5.71 20.53 -1.92
C ASP A 191 -7.25 20.67 -1.91
N ARG A 192 -7.75 21.88 -1.61
CA ARG A 192 -9.16 22.26 -1.79
C ARG A 192 -9.49 22.79 -3.18
N THR A 193 -8.53 23.00 -4.08
CA THR A 193 -8.77 23.70 -5.36
C THR A 193 -9.37 22.85 -6.48
N ASN A 194 -9.75 21.59 -6.21
CA ASN A 194 -10.82 20.92 -6.98
C ASN A 194 -12.21 21.55 -6.71
N ARG A 195 -12.23 22.83 -6.35
CA ARG A 195 -13.36 23.75 -6.24
C ARG A 195 -13.91 24.18 -7.61
N SER A 196 -13.44 23.69 -8.75
CA SER A 196 -14.19 23.89 -10.00
C SER A 196 -15.58 23.24 -9.90
N SER A 197 -15.68 22.12 -9.16
CA SER A 197 -16.98 21.55 -8.76
C SER A 197 -17.68 22.41 -7.71
N THR A 198 -16.96 22.99 -6.76
CA THR A 198 -17.57 23.77 -5.66
C THR A 198 -18.06 25.16 -6.10
N HIS A 199 -17.47 25.82 -7.09
CA HIS A 199 -18.01 27.06 -7.63
C HIS A 199 -19.36 26.80 -8.32
N HIS A 200 -19.45 25.72 -9.10
CA HIS A 200 -20.71 25.27 -9.69
C HIS A 200 -21.74 24.84 -8.61
N SER A 201 -21.30 24.17 -7.54
CA SER A 201 -22.18 23.82 -6.42
C SER A 201 -22.63 25.03 -5.60
N ILE A 202 -21.78 26.02 -5.34
CA ILE A 202 -22.14 27.24 -4.60
C ILE A 202 -23.12 28.09 -5.42
N GLU A 203 -22.92 28.18 -6.74
CA GLU A 203 -23.84 28.89 -7.63
C GLU A 203 -25.19 28.17 -7.74
N SER A 204 -25.18 26.85 -7.78
CA SER A 204 -26.40 26.02 -7.74
C SER A 204 -27.14 26.17 -6.40
N ASP A 205 -26.43 26.20 -5.27
CA ASP A 205 -27.04 26.35 -3.93
C ASP A 205 -27.63 27.75 -3.72
N LYS A 206 -26.96 28.80 -4.23
CA LYS A 206 -27.50 30.16 -4.24
C LYS A 206 -28.77 30.27 -5.09
N LYS A 207 -28.82 29.59 -6.24
CA LYS A 207 -30.01 29.54 -7.11
C LYS A 207 -31.15 28.80 -6.41
N LEU A 208 -30.89 27.63 -5.83
CA LEU A 208 -31.88 26.85 -5.10
C LEU A 208 -32.51 27.64 -3.94
N ARG A 209 -31.70 28.39 -3.18
CA ARG A 209 -32.18 29.25 -2.09
C ARG A 209 -33.08 30.39 -2.57
N LYS A 210 -32.79 30.99 -3.73
CA LYS A 210 -33.65 32.01 -4.33
C LYS A 210 -35.00 31.41 -4.76
N ASP A 211 -34.97 30.23 -5.38
CA ASP A 211 -36.19 29.56 -5.85
C ASP A 211 -37.09 29.13 -4.67
N VAL A 212 -36.51 28.59 -3.59
CA VAL A 212 -37.23 28.27 -2.35
C VAL A 212 -37.87 29.51 -1.73
N LYS A 213 -37.15 30.64 -1.69
CA LYS A 213 -37.69 31.89 -1.14
C LYS A 213 -38.87 32.39 -1.97
N ALA A 214 -38.77 32.36 -3.30
CA ALA A 214 -39.85 32.78 -4.19
C ALA A 214 -41.09 31.88 -4.07
N LEU A 215 -40.91 30.58 -3.83
CA LEU A 215 -42.01 29.64 -3.58
C LEU A 215 -42.70 29.93 -2.24
N ASN A 216 -41.95 30.22 -1.17
CA ASN A 216 -42.53 30.62 0.11
C ASN A 216 -43.34 31.91 0.00
N GLU A 217 -42.84 32.92 -0.71
CA GLU A 217 -43.59 34.17 -0.91
C GLU A 217 -44.89 33.96 -1.70
N LYS A 218 -44.91 33.01 -2.64
CA LYS A 218 -46.14 32.63 -3.35
C LYS A 218 -47.10 31.85 -2.45
N LEU A 219 -46.59 30.98 -1.60
CA LEU A 219 -47.38 30.23 -0.64
C LEU A 219 -48.04 31.16 0.40
N ASP A 220 -47.31 32.15 0.91
CA ASP A 220 -47.83 33.14 1.86
C ASP A 220 -48.99 33.96 1.26
N LYS A 221 -48.93 34.27 -0.04
CA LYS A 221 -50.02 34.98 -0.74
C LYS A 221 -51.28 34.13 -0.95
N LEU A 222 -51.14 32.80 -0.96
CA LEU A 222 -52.28 31.88 -1.02
C LEU A 222 -52.88 31.63 0.36
N ILE A 223 -52.04 31.62 1.40
CA ILE A 223 -52.47 31.44 2.79
C ILE A 223 -53.11 32.72 3.34
N ASN A 224 -52.61 33.90 2.95
CA ASN A 224 -53.12 35.21 3.36
C ASN A 224 -53.55 36.04 2.15
N PRO A 225 -54.73 35.76 1.55
CA PRO A 225 -55.24 36.58 0.46
C PRO A 225 -55.51 38.02 0.96
N PRO A 226 -55.18 39.07 0.17
CA PRO A 226 -55.47 40.44 0.57
C PRO A 226 -56.98 40.63 0.72
N THR A 227 -57.42 41.01 1.92
CA THR A 227 -58.80 41.42 2.19
C THR A 227 -59.13 42.66 1.36
N ALA A 228 -60.11 42.54 0.46
CA ALA A 228 -60.60 43.66 -0.33
C ALA A 228 -61.12 44.80 0.58
N PRO A 229 -60.87 46.08 0.25
CA PRO A 229 -61.38 47.19 1.03
C PRO A 229 -62.92 47.25 0.92
N ALA A 230 -63.59 47.40 2.06
CA ALA A 230 -65.04 47.52 2.14
C ALA A 230 -65.53 48.77 1.40
N CYS A 231 -66.37 48.60 0.38
CA CYS A 231 -67.12 49.69 -0.26
C CYS A 231 -68.08 50.32 0.76
N THR A 232 -67.80 51.53 1.21
CA THR A 232 -68.78 52.36 1.91
C THR A 232 -69.75 52.96 0.89
N PHE A 233 -70.97 52.43 0.83
CA PHE A 233 -72.09 53.06 0.13
C PHE A 233 -72.56 54.29 0.94
N THR A 234 -72.35 55.48 0.40
CA THR A 234 -73.09 56.69 0.81
C THR A 234 -74.48 56.64 0.18
N ARG A 235 -75.52 56.72 1.01
CA ARG A 235 -76.92 56.77 0.59
C ARG A 235 -77.33 58.24 0.53
N GLU A 236 -77.78 58.69 -0.63
CA GLU A 236 -78.47 59.98 -0.84
C GLU A 236 -79.83 60.02 -0.12
#